data_AF-A0A1V5ARS9-F1
#
_entry.id   AF-A0A1V5ARS9-F1
#
_cell.length_a   1.000
_cell.length_b   1.000
_cell.length_c   1.000
_cell.angle_alpha   90.00
_cell.angle_beta   90.00
_cell.angle_gamma   90.00
#
_symmetry.space_group_name_H-M   'P 1'
#
loop_
_entity.id
_entity.type
_entity.pdbx_description
1 polymer ?
#
loop_
_entity_poly.entity_id
_entity_poly.type
_entity_poly.pdbx_seq_one_letter_code
_entity_poly.pdbx_strand_id
1 'polypeptide(L)'
;MPYESISELPKSVRNLPSRAKTLYMKAFNSAWEENDLMQDVSREKLSHESAWSAVKLEYEKDGDTGDWVKIGEAAGKHSRHALRHRRSKSGGPASQAKAHA
;
A
#
# COMPACT_ATOMS: atom_id res chain seq x y z
N MET A 1 -5.06 -23.30 10.14
CA MET A 1 -4.39 -24.23 9.21
C MET A 1 -3.41 -23.43 8.36
N PRO A 2 -2.21 -23.94 8.06
CA PRO A 2 -1.30 -23.33 7.09
C PRO A 2 -1.94 -23.32 5.70
N TYR A 3 -1.58 -22.36 4.86
CA TYR A 3 -2.01 -22.30 3.47
C TYR A 3 -1.04 -23.10 2.61
N GLU A 4 -1.55 -24.04 1.81
CA GLU A 4 -0.72 -24.83 0.89
C GLU A 4 -0.47 -24.08 -0.41
N SER A 5 -1.43 -23.24 -0.83
CA SER A 5 -1.32 -22.45 -2.05
C SER A 5 -1.88 -21.04 -1.94
N ILE A 6 -1.38 -20.15 -2.82
CA ILE A 6 -1.88 -18.78 -2.96
C ILE A 6 -3.36 -18.71 -3.37
N SER A 7 -3.92 -19.81 -3.87
CA SER A 7 -5.32 -19.92 -4.28
C SER A 7 -6.25 -20.13 -3.10
N GLU A 8 -5.77 -20.67 -1.99
CA GLU A 8 -6.56 -20.89 -0.77
C GLU A 8 -6.68 -19.63 0.09
N LEU A 9 -5.90 -18.60 -0.25
CA LEU A 9 -5.90 -17.33 0.47
C LEU A 9 -7.30 -16.67 0.43
N PRO A 10 -7.66 -15.92 1.50
CA PRO A 10 -8.92 -15.21 1.58
C PRO A 10 -9.13 -14.25 0.39
N LYS A 11 -10.39 -13.99 0.02
CA LYS A 11 -10.74 -13.10 -1.10
C LYS A 11 -10.03 -11.74 -1.03
N SER A 12 -9.89 -11.18 0.17
CA SER A 12 -9.18 -9.90 0.40
C SER A 12 -7.71 -9.94 0.00
N VAL A 13 -7.05 -11.10 0.13
CA VAL A 13 -5.64 -11.34 -0.21
C VAL A 13 -5.51 -11.74 -1.69
N ARG A 14 -6.55 -12.33 -2.30
CA ARG A 14 -6.56 -12.69 -3.72
C ARG A 14 -6.47 -11.48 -4.66
N ASN A 15 -6.81 -10.28 -4.18
CA ASN A 15 -6.67 -9.02 -4.93
C ASN A 15 -5.25 -8.45 -4.89
N LEU A 16 -4.34 -9.02 -4.09
CA LEU A 16 -2.95 -8.58 -4.03
C LEU A 16 -2.17 -9.00 -5.28
N PRO A 17 -1.05 -8.34 -5.59
CA PRO A 17 -0.06 -8.82 -6.56
C PRO A 17 0.44 -10.23 -6.21
N SER A 18 0.81 -11.03 -7.22
CA SER A 18 1.28 -12.42 -7.04
C SER A 18 2.40 -12.54 -6.00
N ARG A 19 3.36 -11.61 -6.03
CA ARG A 19 4.49 -11.58 -5.08
C ARG A 19 4.05 -11.29 -3.64
N ALA A 20 3.06 -10.42 -3.46
CA ALA A 20 2.47 -10.11 -2.16
C ALA A 20 1.69 -11.31 -1.59
N LYS A 21 0.98 -12.08 -2.43
CA LYS A 21 0.33 -13.33 -2.01
C LYS A 21 1.32 -14.35 -1.47
N THR A 22 2.44 -14.53 -2.16
CA THR A 22 3.51 -15.42 -1.70
C THR A 22 4.11 -14.95 -0.37
N LEU A 23 4.32 -13.64 -0.20
CA LEU A 23 4.82 -13.07 1.05
C LEU A 23 3.83 -13.33 2.19
N TYR A 24 2.55 -13.06 1.96
CA TYR A 24 1.47 -13.32 2.92
C TYR A 24 1.45 -14.78 3.37
N MET A 25 1.44 -15.71 2.42
CA MET A 25 1.43 -17.16 2.69
C MET A 25 2.63 -17.59 3.54
N LYS A 26 3.83 -17.12 3.20
CA LYS A 26 5.05 -17.45 3.96
C LYS A 26 5.01 -16.89 5.38
N ALA A 27 4.61 -15.63 5.54
CA ALA A 27 4.50 -14.99 6.84
C ALA A 27 3.42 -15.66 7.71
N PHE A 28 2.29 -16.03 7.10
CA PHE A 28 1.22 -16.78 7.76
C PHE A 28 1.71 -18.14 8.24
N ASN A 29 2.33 -18.93 7.37
CA ASN A 29 2.79 -20.28 7.71
C ASN A 29 3.87 -20.21 8.81
N SER A 30 4.79 -19.24 8.75
CA SER A 30 5.78 -19.02 9.83
C SER A 30 5.11 -18.71 11.16
N ALA A 31 4.17 -17.75 11.18
CA ALA A 31 3.45 -17.39 12.39
C ALA A 31 2.56 -18.54 12.89
N TRP A 32 2.05 -19.39 12.00
CA TRP A 32 1.26 -20.56 12.36
C TRP A 32 2.12 -21.56 13.14
N GLU A 33 3.33 -21.87 12.66
CA GLU A 33 4.27 -22.75 13.37
C GLU A 33 4.68 -22.16 14.74
N GLU A 34 4.93 -20.87 14.82
CA GLU A 34 5.32 -20.20 16.07
C GLU A 34 4.22 -20.21 17.14
N ASN A 35 2.94 -20.19 16.73
CA ASN A 35 1.79 -20.13 17.64
C ASN A 35 1.17 -21.52 17.90
N ASP A 36 1.95 -22.60 17.79
CA ASP A 36 1.46 -23.97 17.96
C ASP A 36 0.87 -24.27 19.35
N LEU A 37 1.29 -23.51 20.37
CA LEU A 37 0.81 -23.64 21.74
C LEU A 37 -0.51 -22.89 22.01
N MET A 38 -1.06 -22.17 21.03
CA MET A 38 -2.29 -21.38 21.19
C MET A 38 -3.54 -22.12 20.72
N GLN A 39 -4.71 -21.76 21.27
CA GLN A 39 -6.00 -22.24 20.76
C GLN A 39 -6.18 -21.85 19.29
N ASP A 40 -6.76 -22.76 18.50
CA ASP A 40 -6.87 -22.63 17.03
C ASP A 40 -7.43 -21.29 16.55
N VAL A 41 -8.47 -20.75 17.22
CA VAL A 41 -9.10 -19.48 16.83
C VAL A 41 -8.16 -18.29 17.03
N SER A 42 -7.46 -18.26 18.17
CA SER A 42 -6.50 -17.19 18.48
C SER A 42 -5.25 -17.31 17.61
N ARG A 43 -4.79 -18.54 17.37
CA ARG A 43 -3.67 -18.87 16.49
C ARG A 43 -3.94 -18.33 15.09
N GLU A 44 -5.08 -18.68 14.49
CA GLU A 44 -5.42 -18.25 13.13
C GLU A 44 -5.50 -16.72 13.01
N LYS A 45 -6.10 -16.04 14.00
CA LYS A 45 -6.21 -14.59 14.02
C LYS A 45 -4.84 -13.92 14.08
N LEU A 46 -3.97 -14.35 14.98
CA LEU A 46 -2.61 -13.78 15.13
C LEU A 46 -1.75 -14.04 13.89
N SER A 47 -1.84 -15.25 13.31
CA SER A 47 -1.14 -15.57 12.07
C SER A 47 -1.63 -14.69 10.91
N HIS A 48 -2.93 -14.40 10.82
CA HIS A 48 -3.47 -13.45 9.83
C HIS A 48 -2.93 -12.04 10.04
N GLU A 49 -2.91 -11.54 11.28
CA GLU A 49 -2.41 -10.21 11.62
C GLU A 49 -0.91 -10.06 11.30
N SER A 50 -0.10 -11.06 11.64
CA SER A 50 1.33 -11.11 11.31
C SER A 50 1.55 -11.11 9.80
N ALA A 51 0.81 -11.95 9.06
CA ALA A 51 0.90 -12.02 7.61
C ALA A 51 0.50 -10.69 6.92
N TRP A 52 -0.56 -10.04 7.40
CA TRP A 52 -0.96 -8.71 6.92
C TRP A 52 0.07 -7.64 7.24
N SER A 53 0.73 -7.71 8.39
CA SER A 53 1.80 -6.79 8.76
C SER A 53 2.97 -6.92 7.79
N ALA A 54 3.39 -8.14 7.45
CA ALA A 54 4.43 -8.37 6.46
C ALA A 54 4.07 -7.79 5.07
N VAL A 55 2.82 -7.97 4.62
CA VAL A 55 2.36 -7.37 3.35
C VAL A 55 2.41 -5.84 3.42
N LYS A 56 1.90 -5.25 4.51
CA LYS A 56 1.85 -3.79 4.70
C LYS A 56 3.23 -3.13 4.79
N LEU A 57 4.27 -3.88 5.13
CA LEU A 57 5.66 -3.39 5.15
C LEU A 57 6.26 -3.22 3.75
N GLU A 58 5.77 -3.95 2.76
CA GLU A 58 6.27 -3.93 1.38
C GLU A 58 5.27 -3.32 0.39
N TYR A 59 3.98 -3.41 0.69
CA TYR A 59 2.86 -3.01 -0.15
C TYR A 59 1.91 -2.10 0.60
N GLU A 60 1.44 -1.06 -0.08
CA GLU A 60 0.45 -0.12 0.41
C GLU A 60 -0.74 -0.12 -0.55
N LYS A 61 -1.94 0.13 -0.01
CA LYS A 61 -3.13 0.29 -0.83
C LYS A 61 -3.17 1.72 -1.37
N ASP A 62 -3.16 1.84 -2.69
CA ASP A 62 -3.30 3.09 -3.42
C ASP A 62 -4.69 3.69 -3.12
N GLY A 63 -4.71 4.94 -2.65
CA GLY A 63 -5.95 5.63 -2.29
C GLY A 63 -6.78 6.04 -3.51
N ASP A 64 -6.17 6.18 -4.68
CA ASP A 64 -6.81 6.63 -5.91
C ASP A 64 -7.40 5.45 -6.69
N THR A 65 -6.66 4.34 -6.81
CA THR A 65 -7.11 3.15 -7.56
C THR A 65 -7.70 2.06 -6.69
N GLY A 66 -7.38 2.05 -5.39
CA GLY A 66 -7.75 0.97 -4.49
C GLY A 66 -6.92 -0.31 -4.65
N ASP A 67 -5.90 -0.29 -5.52
CA ASP A 67 -5.00 -1.42 -5.76
C ASP A 67 -3.84 -1.45 -4.78
N TRP A 68 -3.24 -2.61 -4.58
CA TRP A 68 -2.04 -2.74 -3.75
C TRP A 68 -0.77 -2.54 -4.60
N VAL A 69 0.00 -1.52 -4.26
CA VAL A 69 1.24 -1.12 -4.92
C VAL A 69 2.42 -1.32 -3.99
N LYS A 70 3.59 -1.68 -4.52
CA LYS A 70 4.80 -1.78 -3.71
C LYS A 70 5.18 -0.39 -3.20
N ILE A 71 5.53 -0.24 -1.92
CA ILE A 71 5.83 1.08 -1.30
C ILE A 71 6.92 1.84 -2.06
N GLY A 72 7.94 1.13 -2.56
CA GLY A 72 8.99 1.72 -3.41
C GLY A 72 8.50 2.27 -4.76
N GLU A 73 7.38 1.76 -5.30
CA GLU A 73 6.74 2.28 -6.50
C GLU A 73 5.70 3.38 -6.19
N ALA A 74 5.02 3.29 -5.05
CA ALA A 74 4.02 4.24 -4.58
C ALA A 74 4.62 5.63 -4.28
N ALA A 75 5.81 5.67 -3.68
CA ALA A 75 6.52 6.91 -3.35
C ALA A 75 6.78 7.81 -4.59
N GLY A 76 6.94 7.19 -5.77
CA GLY A 76 7.08 7.90 -7.05
C GLY A 76 5.75 8.39 -7.66
N LYS A 77 4.59 7.94 -7.17
CA LYS A 77 3.26 8.40 -7.62
C LYS A 77 2.77 9.58 -6.78
N HIS A 78 2.90 9.52 -5.46
CA HIS A 78 2.46 10.61 -4.56
C HIS A 78 3.22 11.92 -4.82
N SER A 79 4.51 11.85 -5.15
CA SER A 79 5.30 13.04 -5.52
C SER A 79 4.92 13.65 -6.88
N ARG A 80 4.19 12.93 -7.75
CA ARG A 80 3.74 13.45 -9.06
C ARG A 80 2.45 14.25 -8.99
N HIS A 81 1.64 14.09 -7.94
CA HIS A 81 0.41 14.86 -7.75
C HIS A 81 0.66 16.22 -7.08
N ALA A 82 1.75 16.37 -6.33
CA ALA A 82 2.13 17.65 -5.71
C ALA A 82 2.57 18.75 -6.71
N LEU A 83 2.68 18.44 -8.02
CA LEU A 83 3.08 19.39 -9.06
C LEU A 83 1.96 19.72 -10.07
N ARG A 84 0.69 19.52 -9.71
CA ARG A 84 -0.46 19.85 -10.58
C ARG A 84 -1.30 21.05 -10.14
N HIS A 85 -0.79 21.92 -9.26
CA HIS A 85 -1.37 23.24 -8.99
C HIS A 85 -0.32 24.35 -8.97
N ARG A 86 0.45 24.51 -10.06
CA ARG A 86 1.18 25.77 -10.30
C ARG A 86 1.29 26.11 -11.78
N ARG A 87 0.18 26.01 -12.52
CA ARG A 87 0.07 26.56 -13.87
C ARG A 87 -1.35 27.02 -14.10
N SER A 88 -1.59 28.32 -13.85
CA SER A 88 -2.63 29.14 -14.51
C SER A 88 -2.65 30.55 -13.90
N LYS A 89 -1.76 31.45 -14.37
CA LYS A 89 -2.12 32.79 -14.84
C LYS A 89 -0.93 33.45 -15.53
N SER A 90 -0.79 33.13 -16.81
CA SER A 90 -0.12 33.99 -17.78
C SER A 90 -0.99 35.21 -18.04
N GLY A 91 -0.41 36.41 -18.01
CA GLY A 91 -1.07 37.63 -18.47
C GLY A 91 -0.42 38.90 -17.93
N GLY A 92 0.70 39.33 -18.54
CA GLY A 92 1.00 40.76 -18.62
C GLY A 92 -0.05 41.47 -19.50
N PRO A 93 -0.10 42.81 -19.58
CA PRO A 93 1.08 43.64 -19.81
C PRO A 93 1.16 45.00 -19.07
N ALA A 94 2.36 45.57 -19.13
CA ALA A 94 2.75 46.98 -19.27
C ALA A 94 1.90 48.15 -18.73
N SER A 95 2.65 49.13 -18.20
CA SER A 95 2.38 50.58 -18.18
C SER A 95 1.53 51.16 -17.04
N GLN A 96 2.19 51.81 -16.07
CA GLN A 96 2.18 53.28 -16.02
C GLN A 96 3.20 53.83 -15.02
N ALA A 97 4.05 54.73 -15.52
CA ALA A 97 4.72 55.75 -14.73
C ALA A 97 3.69 56.74 -14.16
N LYS A 98 3.98 57.29 -12.98
CA LYS A 98 3.81 58.72 -12.67
C LYS A 98 4.46 59.05 -11.33
N ALA A 99 5.49 59.88 -11.42
CA ALA A 99 5.99 60.72 -10.34
C ALA A 99 4.97 61.82 -10.03
N HIS A 100 4.74 62.11 -8.75
CA HIS A 100 4.19 63.35 -8.16
C HIS A 100 4.42 63.20 -6.64
N ALA A 101 4.82 64.18 -5.84
CA ALA A 101 5.29 65.54 -5.99
C ALA A 101 6.07 65.85 -4.69
#